data_AF-A0A6I9MZ94-F1
#
_entry.id   AF-A0A6I9MZ94-F1
#
_cell.length_a   1.000
_cell.length_b   1.000
_cell.length_c   1.000
_cell.angle_alpha   90.00
_cell.angle_beta   90.00
_cell.angle_gamma   90.00
#
_symmetry.space_group_name_H-M   'P 1'
#
loop_
_entity.id
_entity.type
_entity.pdbx_description
1 polymer ?
#
loop_
_entity_poly.entity_id
_entity_poly.type
_entity_poly.pdbx_seq_one_letter_code
_entity_poly.pdbx_strand_id
1 'polypeptide(L)'
;KSFDAHPRKDSQVRQLAWDGDGIWVSIRLDSTLRLFHAHTFQHLQDVDIEPYVSKMLGTGKLGFSFVRITALMVSSNRLWIGTGNGVIISIPLTDSNKATKAAGNQPGSVVYSDDSGDKVTAGTFVPYCSMAQAQLCFHGHRDAVKFFTAVPGHADPSASCGGEAAGEKTTDAAAQEGTKSMLVMSGGEGYIDFRMGDEDVEGEEGEQPPMKLHPSQAKAERSHLIVWQILDNED
;
A
#
# COMPACT_ATOMS: atom_id res chain seq x y z
N LYS A 1 -0.58 23.74 18.64
CA LYS A 1 -1.95 23.62 18.06
C LYS A 1 -2.28 22.15 17.98
N SER A 2 -3.51 21.74 18.26
CA SER A 2 -4.00 20.35 18.15
C SER A 2 -5.43 20.37 17.61
N PHE A 3 -5.84 19.32 16.91
CA PHE A 3 -7.19 19.13 16.38
C PHE A 3 -7.57 17.65 16.43
N ASP A 4 -8.87 17.37 16.38
CA ASP A 4 -9.39 16.01 16.43
C ASP A 4 -9.27 15.34 15.06
N ALA A 5 -8.49 14.26 14.96
CA ALA A 5 -8.34 13.50 13.73
C ALA A 5 -9.56 12.60 13.41
N HIS A 6 -10.44 12.37 14.39
CA HIS A 6 -11.60 11.50 14.26
C HIS A 6 -12.77 12.01 15.12
N PRO A 7 -14.04 11.93 14.65
CA PRO A 7 -15.19 12.41 15.41
C PRO A 7 -15.43 11.68 16.75
N ARG A 8 -14.99 10.42 16.85
CA ARG A 8 -15.09 9.63 18.09
C ARG A 8 -13.87 9.87 18.98
N LYS A 9 -14.11 10.16 20.25
CA LYS A 9 -13.09 10.58 21.22
C LYS A 9 -12.16 9.46 21.69
N ASP A 10 -12.57 8.21 21.54
CA ASP A 10 -11.82 7.01 21.91
C ASP A 10 -10.98 6.45 20.75
N SER A 11 -11.13 7.01 19.55
CA SER A 11 -10.34 6.64 18.39
C SER A 11 -8.88 7.06 18.56
N GLN A 12 -7.97 6.13 18.25
CA GLN A 12 -6.54 6.34 18.38
C GLN A 12 -5.91 6.43 16.99
N VAL A 13 -5.19 7.50 16.70
CA VAL A 13 -4.34 7.59 15.50
C VAL A 13 -3.29 6.49 15.57
N ARG A 14 -3.08 5.78 14.45
CA ARG A 14 -2.14 4.65 14.39
C ARG A 14 -0.94 4.95 13.50
N GLN A 15 -1.16 5.40 12.27
CA GLN A 15 -0.09 5.69 11.31
C GLN A 15 -0.37 6.99 10.56
N LEU A 16 0.72 7.61 10.12
CA LEU A 16 0.73 8.78 9.25
C LEU A 16 1.60 8.48 8.04
N ALA A 17 1.16 8.89 6.87
CA ALA A 17 1.97 8.96 5.67
C ALA A 17 1.67 10.28 4.96
N TRP A 18 2.65 10.86 4.29
CA TRP A 18 2.50 12.18 3.69
C TRP A 18 3.06 12.21 2.27
N ASP A 19 2.48 13.11 1.47
CA ASP A 19 3.02 13.55 0.18
C ASP A 19 2.45 14.92 -0.16
N GLY A 20 3.29 15.81 -0.68
CA GLY A 20 3.00 17.25 -0.74
C GLY A 20 2.53 17.79 0.63
N ASP A 21 1.41 18.50 0.62
CA ASP A 21 0.72 19.03 1.81
C ASP A 21 -0.37 18.08 2.35
N GLY A 22 -0.50 16.88 1.78
CA GLY A 22 -1.47 15.88 2.20
C GLY A 22 -0.93 14.93 3.25
N ILE A 23 -1.62 14.82 4.39
CA ILE A 23 -1.33 13.86 5.44
C ILE A 23 -2.43 12.80 5.48
N TRP A 24 -2.08 11.57 5.12
CA TRP A 24 -2.92 10.40 5.30
C TRP A 24 -2.80 9.87 6.71
N VAL A 25 -3.94 9.62 7.35
CA VAL A 25 -4.06 9.18 8.75
C VAL A 25 -4.85 7.88 8.79
N SER A 26 -4.29 6.87 9.47
CA SER A 26 -5.06 5.67 9.84
C SER A 26 -5.50 5.73 11.30
N ILE A 27 -6.71 5.22 11.56
CA ILE A 27 -7.28 5.11 12.89
C ILE A 27 -7.25 3.64 13.34
N ARG A 28 -6.90 3.41 14.61
CA ARG A 28 -6.84 2.07 15.20
C ARG A 28 -8.22 1.43 15.16
N LEU A 29 -8.27 0.15 14.73
CA LEU A 29 -9.50 -0.62 14.57
C LEU A 29 -10.49 -0.03 13.55
N ASP A 30 -9.98 0.77 12.61
CA ASP A 30 -10.76 1.33 11.51
C ASP A 30 -10.17 0.88 10.16
N SER A 31 -11.03 0.73 9.16
CA SER A 31 -10.67 0.45 7.77
C SER A 31 -10.58 1.72 6.92
N THR A 32 -10.96 2.87 7.49
CA THR A 32 -10.98 4.15 6.77
C THR A 32 -9.67 4.91 6.96
N LEU A 33 -9.09 5.37 5.85
CA LEU A 33 -8.02 6.36 5.81
C LEU A 33 -8.61 7.75 5.68
N ARG A 34 -8.01 8.72 6.38
CA ARG A 34 -8.43 10.12 6.34
C ARG A 34 -7.30 11.00 5.82
N LEU A 35 -7.57 11.84 4.82
CA LEU A 35 -6.64 12.82 4.30
C LEU A 35 -6.89 14.17 4.96
N PHE A 36 -5.83 14.79 5.46
CA PHE A 36 -5.84 16.15 6.00
C PHE A 36 -4.84 17.04 5.27
N HIS A 37 -5.17 18.32 5.16
CA HIS A 37 -4.21 19.33 4.73
C HIS A 37 -3.26 19.69 5.88
N ALA A 38 -1.95 19.65 5.64
CA ALA A 38 -0.91 19.84 6.68
C ALA A 38 -0.96 21.22 7.36
N HIS A 39 -1.22 22.28 6.60
CA HIS A 39 -1.22 23.66 7.11
C HIS A 39 -2.58 24.17 7.62
N THR A 40 -3.69 23.83 6.98
CA THR A 40 -5.04 24.28 7.38
C THR A 40 -5.71 23.32 8.36
N PHE A 41 -5.18 22.10 8.52
CA PHE A 41 -5.74 21.01 9.33
C PHE A 41 -7.14 20.58 8.91
N GLN A 42 -7.58 20.98 7.72
CA GLN A 42 -8.88 20.59 7.19
C GLN A 42 -8.86 19.12 6.80
N HIS A 43 -9.94 18.42 7.14
CA HIS A 43 -10.25 17.10 6.59
C HIS A 43 -10.66 17.27 5.12
N LEU A 44 -10.08 16.47 4.23
CA LEU A 44 -10.27 16.58 2.79
C LEU A 44 -10.94 15.35 2.17
N GLN A 45 -10.61 14.16 2.64
CA GLN A 45 -11.09 12.91 2.05
C GLN A 45 -11.13 11.78 3.09
N ASP A 46 -12.15 10.91 2.99
CA ASP A 46 -12.19 9.60 3.65
C ASP A 46 -12.17 8.49 2.58
N VAL A 47 -11.37 7.45 2.81
CA VAL A 47 -11.20 6.30 1.90
C VAL A 47 -11.32 5.00 2.68
N ASP A 48 -12.40 4.27 2.47
CA ASP A 48 -12.64 2.96 3.09
C ASP A 48 -12.11 1.82 2.22
N ILE A 49 -11.23 0.99 2.79
CA ILE A 49 -10.64 -0.17 2.10
C ILE A 49 -11.38 -1.48 2.36
N GLU A 50 -12.31 -1.52 3.32
CA GLU A 50 -12.98 -2.75 3.75
C GLU A 50 -13.68 -3.51 2.62
N PRO A 51 -14.44 -2.85 1.72
CA PRO A 51 -15.14 -3.56 0.65
C PRO A 51 -14.19 -4.32 -0.30
N TYR A 52 -12.99 -3.78 -0.53
CA TYR A 52 -12.01 -4.34 -1.44
C TYR A 52 -11.27 -5.53 -0.82
N VAL A 53 -10.86 -5.40 0.44
CA VAL A 53 -10.21 -6.49 1.18
C VAL A 53 -11.17 -7.66 1.38
N SER A 54 -12.42 -7.38 1.75
CA SER A 54 -13.45 -8.40 1.96
C SER A 54 -13.73 -9.21 0.69
N LYS A 55 -13.68 -8.57 -0.49
CA LYS A 55 -13.81 -9.26 -1.77
C LYS A 55 -12.66 -10.24 -2.03
N MET A 56 -11.44 -9.89 -1.65
CA MET A 56 -10.25 -10.73 -1.90
C MET A 56 -10.18 -11.95 -0.99
N LEU A 57 -10.63 -11.80 0.26
CA LEU A 57 -10.57 -12.86 1.27
C LEU A 57 -11.78 -13.83 1.18
N GLY A 58 -12.84 -13.43 0.48
CA GLY A 58 -14.06 -14.23 0.33
C GLY A 58 -14.93 -14.18 1.60
N THR A 59 -16.23 -14.03 1.42
CA THR A 59 -17.22 -13.88 2.50
C THR A 59 -17.54 -15.17 3.27
N GLY A 60 -16.80 -16.26 3.02
CA GLY A 60 -17.18 -17.62 3.44
C GLY A 60 -16.38 -18.25 4.59
N LYS A 61 -15.23 -17.69 5.00
CA LYS A 61 -14.47 -18.21 6.15
C LYS A 61 -14.75 -17.35 7.38
N LEU A 62 -15.35 -17.97 8.40
CA LEU A 62 -15.76 -17.40 9.70
C LEU A 62 -14.64 -16.72 10.54
N GLY A 63 -13.47 -16.41 9.96
CA GLY A 63 -12.31 -15.85 10.65
C GLY A 63 -11.86 -14.45 10.19
N PHE A 64 -12.42 -13.87 9.12
CA PHE A 64 -12.04 -12.53 8.67
C PHE A 64 -12.74 -11.44 9.49
N SER A 65 -12.30 -11.29 10.74
CA SER A 65 -12.82 -10.31 11.69
C SER A 65 -12.12 -8.96 11.49
N PHE A 66 -12.86 -8.00 10.93
CA PHE A 66 -12.53 -6.58 10.75
C PHE A 66 -11.25 -6.26 9.97
N VAL A 67 -11.37 -5.41 8.94
CA VAL A 67 -10.22 -4.90 8.21
C VAL A 67 -9.53 -3.83 9.04
N ARG A 68 -8.29 -4.09 9.43
CA ARG A 68 -7.46 -3.16 10.21
C ARG A 68 -6.27 -2.75 9.39
N ILE A 69 -6.02 -1.46 9.28
CA ILE A 69 -4.79 -0.95 8.67
C ILE A 69 -3.63 -1.10 9.68
N THR A 70 -2.57 -1.77 9.26
CA THR A 70 -1.40 -2.07 10.11
C THR A 70 -0.09 -1.57 9.55
N ALA A 71 -0.03 -1.21 8.27
CA ALA A 71 1.10 -0.55 7.62
C ALA A 71 0.59 0.49 6.61
N LEU A 72 1.23 1.65 6.55
CA LEU A 72 0.89 2.75 5.65
C LEU A 72 2.17 3.45 5.20
N MET A 73 2.32 3.68 3.90
CA MET A 73 3.47 4.41 3.32
C MET A 73 3.04 5.07 2.01
N VAL A 74 3.63 6.23 1.69
CA VAL A 74 3.57 6.80 0.34
C VAL A 74 4.92 6.64 -0.34
N SER A 75 4.90 6.17 -1.60
CA SER A 75 6.11 5.90 -2.38
C SER A 75 5.76 5.73 -3.86
N SER A 76 6.60 6.27 -4.76
CA SER A 76 6.37 6.25 -6.23
C SER A 76 4.94 6.65 -6.61
N ASN A 77 4.50 7.82 -6.12
CA ASN A 77 3.17 8.39 -6.36
C ASN A 77 2.02 7.41 -6.03
N ARG A 78 2.20 6.56 -5.01
CA ARG A 78 1.23 5.55 -4.59
C ARG A 78 1.13 5.48 -3.08
N LEU A 79 -0.10 5.30 -2.60
CA LEU A 79 -0.41 4.96 -1.22
C LEU A 79 -0.38 3.44 -1.06
N TRP A 80 0.60 2.96 -0.31
CA TRP A 80 0.79 1.55 0.05
C TRP A 80 0.14 1.28 1.40
N ILE A 81 -0.74 0.29 1.43
CA ILE A 81 -1.57 -0.05 2.57
C ILE A 81 -1.41 -1.54 2.86
N GLY A 82 -1.08 -1.86 4.09
CA GLY A 82 -0.96 -3.21 4.60
C GLY A 82 -2.00 -3.44 5.69
N THR A 83 -2.65 -4.59 5.66
CA THR A 83 -3.73 -4.92 6.58
C THR A 83 -3.30 -5.93 7.63
N GLY A 84 -4.11 -6.02 8.70
CA GLY A 84 -3.94 -7.00 9.77
C GLY A 84 -4.07 -8.46 9.33
N ASN A 85 -4.66 -8.71 8.16
CA ASN A 85 -4.82 -10.04 7.57
C ASN A 85 -3.78 -10.30 6.46
N GLY A 86 -2.74 -9.47 6.38
CA GLY A 86 -1.64 -9.67 5.43
C GLY A 86 -1.89 -9.23 4.00
N VAL A 87 -3.10 -8.72 3.69
CA VAL A 87 -3.42 -8.14 2.38
C VAL A 87 -2.67 -6.83 2.17
N ILE A 88 -2.17 -6.64 0.95
CA ILE A 88 -1.41 -5.46 0.51
C ILE A 88 -2.15 -4.78 -0.65
N ILE A 89 -2.33 -3.47 -0.54
CA ILE A 89 -3.04 -2.62 -1.51
C ILE A 89 -2.11 -1.47 -1.90
N SER A 90 -2.06 -1.15 -3.19
CA SER A 90 -1.42 0.05 -3.74
C SER A 90 -2.46 0.89 -4.46
N ILE A 91 -2.58 2.17 -4.10
CA ILE A 91 -3.51 3.09 -4.76
C ILE A 91 -2.70 4.24 -5.37
N PRO A 92 -2.79 4.49 -6.68
CA PRO A 92 -2.20 5.67 -7.29
C PRO A 92 -2.70 6.95 -6.63
N LEU A 93 -1.78 7.88 -6.37
CA LEU A 93 -2.07 9.23 -5.94
C LEU A 93 -2.26 10.13 -7.17
N THR A 94 -3.19 11.06 -7.09
CA THR A 94 -3.49 12.00 -8.15
C THR A 94 -3.57 13.42 -7.61
N ASP A 95 -2.94 14.35 -8.32
CA ASP A 95 -2.98 15.77 -7.97
C ASP A 95 -4.37 16.34 -8.25
N SER A 96 -4.92 17.07 -7.28
CA SER A 96 -6.16 17.84 -7.43
C SER A 96 -6.14 18.81 -8.62
N ASN A 97 -4.97 19.36 -8.95
CA ASN A 97 -4.78 20.26 -10.11
C ASN A 97 -4.91 19.56 -11.48
N LYS A 98 -4.73 18.23 -11.56
CA LYS A 98 -4.95 17.46 -12.80
C LYS A 98 -6.36 16.85 -12.85
N ALA A 99 -6.96 16.50 -11.72
CA ALA A 99 -8.33 15.98 -11.65
C ALA A 99 -9.38 16.99 -12.18
N THR A 100 -9.16 18.29 -12.00
CA THR A 100 -10.04 19.36 -12.52
C THR A 100 -9.97 19.55 -14.05
N LYS A 101 -8.95 19.00 -14.74
CA LYS A 101 -8.88 19.02 -16.21
C LYS A 101 -9.46 17.76 -16.87
N ALA A 102 -9.55 16.64 -16.14
CA ALA A 102 -10.08 15.38 -16.67
C ALA A 102 -11.54 15.11 -16.29
N ALA A 103 -12.03 15.68 -15.18
CA ALA A 103 -13.41 15.54 -14.75
C ALA A 103 -14.26 16.73 -15.25
N GLY A 104 -14.73 16.63 -16.49
CA GLY A 104 -15.87 17.42 -16.92
C GLY A 104 -17.07 17.15 -16.01
N ASN A 105 -17.57 18.21 -15.37
CA ASN A 105 -18.95 18.32 -14.87
C ASN A 105 -19.43 17.21 -13.91
N GLN A 106 -18.94 17.20 -12.65
CA GLN A 106 -19.71 16.64 -11.54
C GLN A 106 -20.13 17.75 -10.55
N PRO A 107 -21.43 17.88 -10.23
CA PRO A 107 -21.90 18.86 -9.25
C PRO A 107 -21.56 18.36 -7.84
N GLY A 108 -20.54 18.95 -7.21
CA GLY A 108 -20.21 18.68 -5.81
C GLY A 108 -18.74 18.78 -5.41
N SER A 109 -17.81 18.93 -6.35
CA SER A 109 -16.40 19.19 -6.01
C SER A 109 -16.23 20.66 -5.62
N VAL A 110 -16.39 20.95 -4.34
CA VAL A 110 -16.05 22.27 -3.78
C VAL A 110 -14.54 22.43 -3.87
N VAL A 111 -14.08 23.11 -4.92
CA VAL A 111 -12.72 23.65 -5.01
C VAL A 111 -12.68 24.78 -3.98
N TYR A 112 -12.03 24.56 -2.83
CA TYR A 112 -11.71 25.66 -1.93
C TYR A 112 -10.62 26.50 -2.63
N SER A 113 -11.04 27.47 -3.43
CA SER A 113 -10.22 28.66 -3.62
C SER A 113 -10.25 29.39 -2.28
N ASP A 114 -9.11 29.39 -1.59
CA ASP A 114 -8.90 30.29 -0.48
C ASP A 114 -9.08 31.74 -0.99
N ASP A 115 -10.01 32.47 -0.38
CA ASP A 115 -10.25 33.90 -0.63
C ASP A 115 -9.20 34.79 0.11
N SER A 116 -8.13 34.20 0.64
CA SER A 116 -6.89 34.93 0.87
C SER A 116 -6.06 34.93 -0.40
N GLY A 117 -6.14 36.03 -1.14
CA GLY A 117 -5.21 36.39 -2.21
C GLY A 117 -3.77 36.62 -1.72
N ASP A 118 -3.15 35.62 -1.08
CA ASP A 118 -1.76 35.64 -0.67
C ASP A 118 -1.05 34.38 -1.22
N LYS A 119 -0.42 34.59 -2.38
CA LYS A 119 0.68 33.79 -2.94
C LYS A 119 0.43 32.27 -3.03
N VAL A 120 -0.02 31.83 -4.21
CA VAL A 120 0.23 30.46 -4.68
C VAL A 120 1.75 30.23 -4.59
N THR A 121 2.18 29.51 -3.56
CA THR A 121 3.57 29.10 -3.44
C THR A 121 3.76 28.02 -4.48
N ALA A 122 4.57 28.26 -5.50
CA ALA A 122 4.88 27.24 -6.50
C ALA A 122 5.40 25.99 -5.76
N GLY A 123 4.67 24.87 -5.85
CA GLY A 123 5.04 23.59 -5.23
C GLY A 123 4.08 23.05 -4.16
N THR A 124 2.99 23.72 -3.80
CA THR A 124 1.99 23.18 -2.86
C THR A 124 0.93 22.35 -3.58
N PHE A 125 0.81 21.06 -3.25
CA PHE A 125 -0.23 20.17 -3.79
C PHE A 125 -0.71 19.21 -2.71
N VAL A 126 -1.96 18.73 -2.84
CA VAL A 126 -2.49 17.66 -1.99
C VAL A 126 -2.90 16.49 -2.89
N PRO A 127 -2.25 15.32 -2.75
CA PRO A 127 -2.60 14.14 -3.53
C PRO A 127 -3.83 13.43 -2.94
N TYR A 128 -4.82 13.19 -3.80
CA TYR A 128 -6.01 12.38 -3.51
C TYR A 128 -5.83 10.98 -4.09
N CYS A 129 -6.66 10.03 -3.64
CA CYS A 129 -6.67 8.70 -4.23
C CYS A 129 -8.10 8.20 -4.43
N SER A 130 -8.28 7.21 -5.31
CA SER A 130 -9.58 6.59 -5.56
C SER A 130 -9.44 5.08 -5.51
N MET A 131 -10.31 4.44 -4.73
CA MET A 131 -10.33 2.97 -4.67
C MET A 131 -10.65 2.32 -6.02
N ALA A 132 -11.27 3.04 -6.96
CA ALA A 132 -11.49 2.54 -8.32
C ALA A 132 -10.18 2.26 -9.08
N GLN A 133 -9.07 2.91 -8.67
CA GLN A 133 -7.72 2.73 -9.22
C GLN A 133 -6.85 1.84 -8.33
N ALA A 134 -7.40 1.29 -7.24
CA ALA A 134 -6.65 0.45 -6.32
C ALA A 134 -6.20 -0.85 -6.99
N GLN A 135 -4.96 -1.21 -6.72
CA GLN A 135 -4.34 -2.47 -7.12
C GLN A 135 -4.13 -3.32 -5.88
N LEU A 136 -4.81 -4.46 -5.83
CA LEU A 136 -4.62 -5.44 -4.77
C LEU A 136 -3.49 -6.38 -5.18
N CYS A 137 -2.56 -6.64 -4.26
CA CYS A 137 -1.49 -7.59 -4.53
C CYS A 137 -2.00 -9.03 -4.43
N PHE A 138 -1.63 -9.87 -5.39
CA PHE A 138 -1.85 -11.31 -5.30
C PHE A 138 -0.96 -11.98 -4.26
N HIS A 139 0.07 -11.30 -3.77
CA HIS A 139 0.95 -11.77 -2.73
C HIS A 139 0.66 -11.00 -1.44
N GLY A 140 0.58 -11.73 -0.33
CA GLY A 140 0.38 -11.15 0.98
C GLY A 140 1.18 -11.90 2.04
N HIS A 141 1.08 -11.39 3.26
CA HIS A 141 1.57 -12.09 4.44
C HIS A 141 0.47 -12.98 4.99
N ARG A 142 0.85 -13.98 5.79
CA ARG A 142 -0.11 -14.83 6.49
C ARG A 142 -0.77 -14.07 7.64
N ASP A 143 0.02 -13.22 8.29
CA ASP A 143 -0.41 -12.36 9.40
C ASP A 143 -0.30 -10.88 9.00
N ALA A 144 -0.39 -9.97 9.96
CA ALA A 144 -0.38 -8.53 9.69
C ALA A 144 0.89 -8.07 8.95
N VAL A 145 0.71 -7.22 7.94
CA VAL A 145 1.82 -6.45 7.36
C VAL A 145 2.33 -5.50 8.43
N LYS A 146 3.63 -5.56 8.75
CA LYS A 146 4.23 -4.83 9.87
C LYS A 146 4.79 -3.49 9.45
N PHE A 147 5.40 -3.42 8.26
CA PHE A 147 6.04 -2.23 7.74
C PHE A 147 6.17 -2.30 6.23
N PHE A 148 6.31 -1.11 5.64
CA PHE A 148 6.86 -0.95 4.31
C PHE A 148 8.16 -0.15 4.38
N THR A 149 8.99 -0.33 3.38
CA THR A 149 10.10 0.58 3.08
C THR A 149 10.24 0.71 1.58
N ALA A 150 10.80 1.83 1.12
CA ALA A 150 11.09 2.06 -0.27
C ALA A 150 12.54 2.52 -0.41
N VAL A 151 13.25 1.95 -1.36
CA VAL A 151 14.63 2.32 -1.67
C VAL A 151 14.74 2.62 -3.17
N PRO A 152 15.46 3.68 -3.57
CA PRO A 152 15.80 3.89 -4.97
C PRO A 152 16.49 2.62 -5.52
N GLY A 153 15.96 2.07 -6.60
CA GLY A 153 16.51 0.92 -7.30
C GLY A 153 17.46 1.38 -8.38
N HIS A 154 18.64 0.76 -8.46
CA HIS A 154 19.49 0.87 -9.64
C HIS A 154 18.96 -0.11 -10.69
N ALA A 155 18.83 0.33 -11.94
CA ALA A 155 18.50 -0.53 -13.05
C ALA A 155 19.71 -1.40 -13.40
N ASP A 156 20.08 -2.35 -12.54
CA ASP A 156 21.08 -3.36 -12.89
C ASP A 156 20.39 -4.46 -13.71
N PRO A 157 20.75 -4.66 -14.99
CA PRO A 157 20.12 -5.67 -15.85
C PRO A 157 20.38 -7.13 -15.42
N SER A 158 21.11 -7.35 -14.31
CA SER A 158 21.54 -8.66 -13.82
C SER A 158 20.67 -9.27 -12.72
N ALA A 159 19.57 -8.63 -12.29
CA ALA A 159 18.70 -9.17 -11.25
C ALA A 159 17.65 -10.20 -11.75
N SER A 160 17.79 -10.74 -12.96
CA SER A 160 17.12 -11.98 -13.32
C SER A 160 17.95 -13.16 -12.78
N CYS A 161 17.37 -13.92 -11.85
CA CYS A 161 18.00 -15.10 -11.31
C CYS A 161 18.10 -16.19 -12.39
N GLY A 162 19.30 -16.39 -12.94
CA GLY A 162 19.62 -17.60 -13.71
C GLY A 162 20.82 -17.46 -14.65
N GLY A 163 21.95 -18.03 -14.24
CA GLY A 163 22.99 -18.50 -15.18
C GLY A 163 24.30 -17.72 -15.13
N GLU A 164 25.35 -18.43 -14.74
CA GLU A 164 26.76 -18.02 -14.74
C GLU A 164 27.23 -17.55 -16.13
N ALA A 165 27.94 -16.42 -16.19
CA ALA A 165 29.03 -16.24 -17.14
C ALA A 165 29.93 -15.08 -16.69
N ALA A 166 31.19 -15.42 -16.43
CA ALA A 166 32.30 -14.48 -16.28
C ALA A 166 32.49 -13.66 -17.56
N GLY A 167 32.78 -12.37 -17.42
CA GLY A 167 33.10 -11.50 -18.54
C GLY A 167 33.39 -10.07 -18.09
N GLU A 168 34.63 -9.81 -17.71
CA GLU A 168 35.19 -8.47 -17.50
C GLU A 168 35.11 -7.67 -18.81
N LYS A 169 34.50 -6.48 -18.77
CA LYS A 169 34.74 -5.41 -19.75
C LYS A 169 34.35 -4.04 -19.20
N THR A 170 35.37 -3.21 -19.05
CA THR A 170 35.33 -1.75 -18.90
C THR A 170 34.66 -1.08 -20.10
N THR A 171 33.61 -0.28 -19.88
CA THR A 171 33.15 0.78 -20.82
C THR A 171 32.47 1.93 -20.07
N ASP A 172 33.05 3.12 -20.24
CA ASP A 172 32.58 4.50 -20.03
C ASP A 172 31.24 4.76 -19.29
N ALA A 173 31.35 5.37 -18.11
CA ALA A 173 30.24 5.88 -17.29
C ALA A 173 29.76 7.27 -17.77
N ALA A 174 29.44 7.40 -19.06
CA ALA A 174 28.80 8.59 -19.63
C ALA A 174 27.58 8.16 -20.45
N ALA A 175 26.40 8.63 -20.01
CA ALA A 175 25.08 8.42 -20.63
C ALA A 175 24.43 7.03 -20.42
N GLN A 176 23.97 6.76 -19.21
CA GLN A 176 22.68 6.08 -19.03
C GLN A 176 21.78 7.04 -18.24
N GLU A 177 20.94 7.79 -18.95
CA GLU A 177 19.62 8.19 -18.43
C GLU A 177 18.82 6.88 -18.23
N GLY A 178 19.22 6.11 -17.21
CA GLY A 178 18.58 4.85 -16.85
C GLY A 178 17.21 5.15 -16.27
N THR A 179 16.21 4.37 -16.67
CA THR A 179 14.88 4.43 -16.08
C THR A 179 15.00 4.37 -14.56
N LYS A 180 14.59 5.45 -13.89
CA LYS A 180 14.60 5.51 -12.43
C LYS A 180 13.62 4.47 -11.91
N SER A 181 14.07 3.63 -11.00
CA SER A 181 13.22 2.61 -10.39
C SER A 181 13.23 2.75 -8.88
N MET A 182 12.21 2.21 -8.24
CA MET A 182 12.09 2.17 -6.80
C MET A 182 11.69 0.76 -6.37
N LEU A 183 12.42 0.20 -5.41
CA LEU A 183 12.07 -1.05 -4.79
C LEU A 183 11.21 -0.76 -3.57
N VAL A 184 9.95 -1.17 -3.61
CA VAL A 184 9.05 -1.16 -2.46
C VAL A 184 9.10 -2.54 -1.82
N MET A 185 9.28 -2.59 -0.50
CA MET A 185 9.34 -3.84 0.24
C MET A 185 8.36 -3.80 1.40
N SER A 186 7.67 -4.92 1.64
CA SER A 186 6.85 -5.14 2.82
C SER A 186 7.45 -6.25 3.67
N GLY A 187 7.27 -6.14 4.99
CA GLY A 187 7.66 -7.19 5.93
C GLY A 187 6.50 -7.67 6.79
N GLY A 188 6.45 -8.98 7.00
CA GLY A 188 5.43 -9.65 7.79
C GLY A 188 5.79 -11.11 8.07
N GLU A 189 4.84 -11.85 8.65
CA GLU A 189 5.01 -13.27 8.94
C GLU A 189 4.30 -14.11 7.88
N GLY A 190 4.99 -15.12 7.37
CA GLY A 190 4.51 -15.99 6.32
C GLY A 190 4.31 -15.30 4.96
N TYR A 191 3.92 -16.11 3.99
CA TYR A 191 3.63 -15.73 2.62
C TYR A 191 2.36 -16.45 2.16
N ILE A 192 1.48 -15.73 1.47
CA ILE A 192 0.27 -16.24 0.83
C ILE A 192 0.25 -15.77 -0.63
N ASP A 193 -0.08 -16.64 -1.57
CA ASP A 193 -0.46 -16.28 -2.94
C ASP A 193 -1.98 -16.48 -3.09
N PHE A 194 -2.73 -15.38 -3.20
CA PHE A 194 -4.20 -15.41 -3.26
C PHE A 194 -4.76 -16.01 -4.58
N ARG A 195 -3.90 -16.33 -5.57
CA ARG A 195 -4.32 -17.01 -6.81
C ARG A 195 -4.25 -18.52 -6.70
N MET A 196 -3.30 -19.02 -5.93
CA MET A 196 -3.19 -20.43 -5.59
C MET A 196 -4.28 -20.64 -4.55
N GLY A 197 -5.50 -20.99 -4.97
CA GLY A 197 -6.57 -21.36 -4.05
C GLY A 197 -6.06 -22.43 -3.08
N ASP A 198 -6.64 -22.54 -1.89
CA ASP A 198 -6.28 -23.57 -0.92
C ASP A 198 -6.41 -24.97 -1.57
N GLU A 199 -5.32 -25.53 -2.08
CA GLU A 199 -5.30 -26.91 -2.60
C GLU A 199 -5.30 -27.96 -1.47
N ASP A 200 -5.47 -27.54 -0.21
CA ASP A 200 -5.31 -28.40 0.98
C ASP A 200 -6.59 -28.59 1.83
N VAL A 201 -7.80 -28.34 1.30
CA VAL A 201 -9.05 -28.62 2.05
C VAL A 201 -10.00 -29.52 1.28
N GLU A 202 -9.50 -30.62 0.74
CA GLU A 202 -10.32 -31.82 0.49
C GLU A 202 -9.50 -33.08 0.80
N GLY A 203 -9.66 -33.62 2.01
CA GLY A 203 -9.14 -34.94 2.35
C GLY A 203 -9.08 -35.23 3.85
N GLU A 204 -9.90 -36.20 4.27
CA GLU A 204 -9.79 -37.04 5.49
C GLU A 204 -10.68 -36.68 6.69
N GLU A 205 -11.96 -37.06 6.57
CA GLU A 205 -12.67 -37.69 7.69
C GLU A 205 -12.07 -39.09 7.90
N GLY A 206 -11.32 -39.29 9.00
CA GLY A 206 -10.78 -40.58 9.43
C GLY A 206 -10.09 -40.47 10.80
N GLU A 207 -10.40 -41.40 11.72
CA GLU A 207 -10.08 -41.37 13.16
C GLU A 207 -8.56 -41.41 13.53
N GLN A 208 -8.21 -40.80 14.69
CA GLN A 208 -6.92 -40.45 15.38
C GLN A 208 -5.87 -41.58 15.69
N PRO A 209 -4.68 -41.38 16.40
CA PRO A 209 -3.68 -40.28 16.68
C PRO A 209 -2.16 -40.78 16.58
N PRO A 210 -1.08 -40.16 17.17
CA PRO A 210 -0.68 -38.76 17.40
C PRO A 210 0.62 -38.32 16.65
N MET A 211 0.82 -36.99 16.56
CA MET A 211 2.10 -36.26 16.44
C MET A 211 3.11 -36.73 15.37
N LYS A 212 2.93 -36.24 14.14
CA LYS A 212 4.07 -35.88 13.27
C LYS A 212 3.85 -34.45 12.82
N LEU A 213 4.66 -33.52 13.33
CA LEU A 213 4.73 -32.15 12.84
C LEU A 213 4.98 -32.21 11.32
N HIS A 214 3.94 -31.90 10.56
CA HIS A 214 4.00 -31.89 9.11
C HIS A 214 5.00 -30.79 8.69
N PRO A 215 5.97 -31.05 7.79
CA PRO A 215 6.96 -30.06 7.38
C PRO A 215 6.36 -28.78 6.77
N SER A 216 5.07 -28.78 6.41
CA SER A 216 4.36 -27.61 5.87
C SER A 216 4.12 -26.51 6.91
N GLN A 217 3.92 -26.85 8.19
CA GLN A 217 3.67 -25.85 9.24
C GLN A 217 4.94 -25.06 9.61
N ALA A 218 6.12 -25.68 9.53
CA ALA A 218 7.41 -25.04 9.85
C ALA A 218 7.86 -24.00 8.80
N LYS A 219 7.31 -24.04 7.58
CA LYS A 219 7.57 -23.02 6.54
C LYS A 219 6.70 -21.77 6.76
N ALA A 220 5.59 -21.90 7.48
CA ALA A 220 4.58 -20.87 7.67
C ALA A 220 4.93 -19.85 8.78
N GLU A 221 5.97 -20.08 9.58
CA GLU A 221 6.35 -19.22 10.73
C GLU A 221 7.56 -18.32 10.44
N ARG A 222 8.10 -18.31 9.22
CA ARG A 222 9.27 -17.48 8.91
C ARG A 222 8.84 -16.05 8.61
N SER A 223 9.64 -15.07 9.05
CA SER A 223 9.55 -13.70 8.58
C SER A 223 9.79 -13.68 7.08
N HIS A 224 8.89 -13.06 6.32
CA HIS A 224 8.99 -12.94 4.87
C HIS A 224 9.02 -11.47 4.48
N LEU A 225 9.75 -11.20 3.40
CA LEU A 225 9.72 -9.93 2.70
C LEU A 225 9.07 -10.15 1.33
N ILE A 226 8.22 -9.21 0.91
CA ILE A 226 7.69 -9.18 -0.45
C ILE A 226 8.18 -7.88 -1.09
N VAL A 227 8.74 -7.99 -2.30
CA VAL A 227 9.43 -6.90 -2.99
C VAL A 227 8.75 -6.62 -4.32
N TRP A 228 8.51 -5.35 -4.62
CA TRP A 228 8.03 -4.85 -5.90
C TRP A 228 9.03 -3.86 -6.47
N GLN A 229 9.35 -4.00 -7.75
CA GLN A 229 10.06 -2.97 -8.51
C GLN A 229 9.03 -2.09 -9.22
N ILE A 230 9.04 -0.80 -8.87
CA ILE A 230 8.21 0.22 -9.48
C ILE A 230 9.10 1.03 -10.42
N LEU A 231 8.67 1.20 -11.66
CA LEU A 231 9.33 2.09 -12.61
C LEU A 231 8.75 3.49 -12.40
N ASP A 232 9.61 4.47 -12.12
CA ASP A 232 9.23 5.87 -12.09
C ASP A 232 9.19 6.33 -13.55
N ASN A 233 7.99 6.46 -14.13
CA ASN A 233 7.82 7.17 -15.38
C ASN A 233 7.83 8.67 -15.04
N GLU A 234 8.86 9.39 -15.44
CA GLU A 234 8.83 10.85 -15.40
C GLU A 234 7.82 11.33 -16.47
N ASP A 235 6.69 11.87 -16.02
CA ASP A 235 5.73 12.62 -16.84
C ASP A 235 5.94 14.13 -16.67
#